data_AF-A0A353Z0R6-F1
#
_entry.id   AF-A0A353Z0R6-F1
#
_cell.length_a   1.000
_cell.length_b   1.000
_cell.length_c   1.000
_cell.angle_alpha   90.00
_cell.angle_beta   90.00
_cell.angle_gamma   90.00
#
_symmetry.space_group_name_H-M   'P 1'
#
loop_
_entity.id
_entity.type
_entity.pdbx_description
1 polymer ?
#
loop_
_entity_poly.entity_id
_entity_poly.type
_entity_poly.pdbx_seq_one_letter_code
_entity_poly.pdbx_strand_id
1 'polypeptide(L)'
;MSNLEKAEKKNRIFIRFFEEFNSSNLALLLLLFCVIHWLFNFVNSEFIATDEIFDQYLEERQIEKYGEDYNELADEFEEDIVDLDDDDDYYWSDQAWDFGIILLLKAIQFTLTTAFFFVALTLKPETDKLSFAQIFKIVVISEFVFFIPTLIKLIWFGFMDQEYDYSEIRSFYPFSLLGAIGVINVNEWMIYPLKVVNLFEIIYVYLIIVGIHQVSNLKFSLIAKPITVSYLLLLFMWISIRVYLSTVF
;
A
#
# COMPACT_ATOMS: atom_id res chain seq x y z
N MET A 1 -18.83 -32.40 -11.72
CA MET A 1 -18.35 -31.09 -12.21
C MET A 1 -16.86 -31.22 -12.50
N SER A 2 -16.48 -31.14 -13.78
CA SER A 2 -15.08 -31.38 -14.19
C SER A 2 -14.16 -30.23 -13.74
N ASN A 3 -12.85 -30.46 -13.68
CA ASN A 3 -11.88 -29.40 -13.36
C ASN A 3 -11.93 -28.23 -14.37
N LEU A 4 -12.37 -28.49 -15.60
CA LEU A 4 -12.57 -27.49 -16.65
C LEU A 4 -13.80 -26.60 -16.36
N GLU A 5 -14.93 -27.17 -15.95
CA GLU A 5 -16.12 -26.38 -15.57
C GLU A 5 -15.88 -25.49 -14.34
N LYS A 6 -15.08 -25.95 -13.36
CA LYS A 6 -14.70 -25.14 -12.21
C LYS A 6 -13.77 -23.99 -12.61
N ALA A 7 -12.82 -24.23 -13.52
CA ALA A 7 -11.92 -23.20 -14.03
C ALA A 7 -12.68 -22.13 -14.84
N GLU A 8 -13.60 -22.53 -15.72
CA GLU A 8 -14.43 -21.60 -16.49
C GLU A 8 -15.37 -20.77 -15.60
N LYS A 9 -15.99 -21.39 -14.59
CA LYS A 9 -16.88 -20.66 -13.66
C LYS A 9 -16.12 -19.67 -12.77
N LYS A 10 -14.89 -20.01 -12.34
CA LYS A 10 -14.03 -19.13 -11.52
C LYS A 10 -13.54 -17.93 -12.33
N ASN A 11 -13.18 -18.14 -13.60
CA ASN A 11 -12.82 -17.06 -14.52
C ASN A 11 -13.98 -16.09 -14.73
N ARG A 12 -15.23 -16.61 -14.77
CA ARG A 12 -16.44 -15.81 -15.00
C ARG A 12 -16.74 -14.81 -13.86
N ILE A 13 -16.42 -15.13 -12.60
CA ILE A 13 -16.61 -14.21 -11.47
C ILE A 13 -15.64 -13.04 -11.56
N PHE A 14 -14.36 -13.35 -11.81
CA PHE A 14 -13.32 -12.34 -11.92
C PHE A 14 -13.54 -11.40 -13.11
N ILE A 15 -13.97 -11.96 -14.25
CA ILE A 15 -14.33 -11.18 -15.44
C ILE A 15 -15.50 -10.24 -15.13
N ARG A 16 -16.57 -10.73 -14.48
CA ARG A 16 -17.72 -9.89 -14.12
C ARG A 16 -17.36 -8.76 -13.16
N PHE A 17 -16.56 -9.04 -12.13
CA PHE A 17 -16.07 -8.02 -11.21
C PHE A 17 -15.34 -6.91 -11.97
N PHE A 18 -14.45 -7.30 -12.90
CA PHE A 18 -13.71 -6.35 -13.70
C PHE A 18 -14.61 -5.54 -14.65
N GLU A 19 -15.60 -6.18 -15.29
CA GLU A 19 -16.58 -5.50 -16.15
C GLU A 19 -17.42 -4.48 -15.37
N GLU A 20 -17.88 -4.81 -14.16
CA GLU A 20 -18.64 -3.90 -13.29
C GLU A 20 -17.80 -2.67 -12.88
N PHE A 21 -16.58 -2.89 -12.40
CA PHE A 21 -15.68 -1.79 -12.05
C PHE A 21 -15.26 -0.96 -13.27
N ASN A 22 -15.01 -1.62 -14.40
CA ASN A 22 -14.70 -0.95 -15.65
C ASN A 22 -15.91 -0.21 -16.27
N SER A 23 -17.13 -0.51 -15.85
CA SER A 23 -18.33 0.27 -16.24
C SER A 23 -18.56 1.51 -15.34
N SER A 24 -17.94 1.55 -14.16
CA SER A 24 -18.16 2.57 -13.13
C SER A 24 -17.54 3.94 -13.48
N ASN A 25 -18.01 5.02 -12.87
CA ASN A 25 -17.41 6.35 -13.08
C ASN A 25 -16.02 6.42 -12.42
N LEU A 26 -15.00 6.90 -13.16
CA LEU A 26 -13.63 7.00 -12.66
C LEU A 26 -13.51 7.89 -11.42
N ALA A 27 -14.23 9.02 -11.37
CA ALA A 27 -14.22 9.91 -10.22
C ALA A 27 -14.79 9.22 -8.97
N LEU A 28 -15.83 8.39 -9.14
CA LEU A 28 -16.38 7.60 -8.04
C LEU A 28 -15.38 6.53 -7.56
N LEU A 29 -14.63 5.89 -8.47
CA LEU A 29 -13.60 4.92 -8.10
C LEU A 29 -12.47 5.57 -7.29
N LEU A 30 -12.01 6.75 -7.71
CA LEU A 30 -10.98 7.50 -6.98
C LEU A 30 -11.47 7.94 -5.60
N LEU A 31 -12.69 8.49 -5.53
CA LEU A 31 -13.29 8.87 -4.26
C LEU A 31 -13.45 7.67 -3.33
N LEU A 32 -13.96 6.55 -3.85
CA LEU A 32 -14.09 5.31 -3.09
C LEU A 32 -12.72 4.81 -2.57
N PHE A 33 -11.70 4.83 -3.42
CA PHE A 33 -10.34 4.45 -3.02
C PHE A 33 -9.84 5.30 -1.86
N CYS A 34 -10.01 6.62 -1.94
CA CYS A 34 -9.56 7.54 -0.90
C CYS A 34 -10.36 7.39 0.40
N VAL A 35 -11.68 7.20 0.32
CA VAL A 35 -12.53 6.96 1.50
C VAL A 35 -12.11 5.66 2.20
N ILE A 36 -11.88 4.59 1.45
CA ILE A 36 -11.42 3.31 2.01
C ILE A 36 -10.04 3.48 2.65
N HIS A 37 -9.12 4.17 1.99
CA HIS A 37 -7.78 4.41 2.52
C HIS A 37 -7.82 5.21 3.82
N TRP A 38 -8.60 6.28 3.84
CA TRP A 38 -8.81 7.09 5.05
C TRP A 38 -9.44 6.27 6.18
N LEU A 39 -10.49 5.49 5.89
CA LEU A 39 -11.11 4.62 6.88
C LEU A 39 -10.11 3.62 7.46
N PHE A 40 -9.25 3.02 6.63
CA PHE A 40 -8.21 2.12 7.11
C PHE A 40 -7.20 2.82 8.02
N ASN A 41 -6.77 4.03 7.66
CA ASN A 41 -5.84 4.81 8.48
C ASN A 41 -6.50 5.21 9.80
N PHE A 42 -7.74 5.69 9.77
CA PHE A 42 -8.53 6.03 10.94
C PHE A 42 -8.68 4.84 11.89
N VAL A 43 -9.11 3.68 11.39
CA VAL A 43 -9.23 2.47 12.22
C VAL A 43 -7.88 2.03 12.77
N ASN A 44 -6.81 2.17 11.97
CA ASN A 44 -5.47 1.81 12.43
C ASN A 44 -4.98 2.75 13.54
N SER A 45 -5.16 4.07 13.43
CA SER A 45 -4.73 5.02 14.46
C SER A 45 -5.57 4.91 15.73
N GLU A 46 -6.87 4.71 15.59
CA GLU A 46 -7.78 4.69 16.73
C GLU A 46 -7.70 3.40 17.54
N PHE A 47 -7.46 2.25 16.90
CA PHE A 47 -7.60 0.94 17.55
C PHE A 47 -6.34 0.10 17.59
N ILE A 48 -5.31 0.42 16.80
CA ILE A 48 -4.14 -0.47 16.67
C ILE A 48 -2.86 0.24 17.03
N ALA A 49 -2.51 1.27 16.28
CA ALA A 49 -1.35 2.10 16.52
C ALA A 49 -1.81 3.37 17.24
N THR A 50 -2.35 3.18 18.45
CA THR A 50 -2.79 4.28 19.32
C THR A 50 -1.60 5.09 19.81
N ASP A 51 -1.87 6.33 20.21
CA ASP A 51 -0.84 7.23 20.75
C ASP A 51 -0.21 6.61 22.01
N GLU A 52 -1.01 6.00 22.89
CA GLU A 52 -0.51 5.26 24.06
C GLU A 52 0.54 4.18 23.72
N ILE A 53 0.31 3.38 22.67
CA ILE A 53 1.25 2.34 22.25
C ILE A 53 2.51 2.94 21.63
N PHE A 54 2.36 4.09 20.97
CA PHE A 54 3.49 4.82 20.40
C PHE A 54 4.36 5.47 21.48
N ASP A 55 3.74 6.07 22.49
CA ASP A 55 4.40 6.72 23.61
C ASP A 55 5.15 5.69 24.46
N GLN A 56 4.50 4.57 24.81
CA GLN A 56 5.16 3.46 25.50
C GLN A 56 6.41 3.00 24.73
N TYR A 57 6.33 2.89 23.40
CA TYR A 57 7.47 2.54 22.58
C TYR A 57 8.58 3.59 22.59
N LEU A 58 8.25 4.88 22.63
CA LEU A 58 9.23 5.96 22.73
C LEU A 58 9.94 5.93 24.09
N GLU A 59 9.19 5.72 25.17
CA GLU A 59 9.73 5.56 26.53
C GLU A 59 10.71 4.38 26.59
N GLU A 60 10.31 3.20 26.12
CA GLU A 60 11.17 2.01 26.07
C GLU A 60 12.49 2.29 25.33
N ARG A 61 12.42 3.01 24.21
CA ARG A 61 13.61 3.43 23.44
C ARG A 61 14.47 4.47 24.14
N GLN A 62 13.85 5.40 24.87
CA GLN A 62 14.57 6.40 25.65
C GLN A 62 15.30 5.73 26.82
N ILE A 63 14.63 4.84 27.54
CA ILE A 63 15.21 4.05 28.63
C ILE A 63 16.37 3.18 28.12
N GLU A 64 16.21 2.50 26.97
CA GLU A 64 17.30 1.71 26.37
C GLU A 64 18.52 2.57 26.02
N LYS A 65 18.30 3.81 25.57
CA LYS A 65 19.35 4.72 25.11
C LYS A 65 20.03 5.51 26.23
N TYR A 66 19.30 5.90 27.27
CA TYR A 66 19.75 6.83 28.31
C TYR A 66 19.81 6.25 29.73
N GLY A 67 19.21 5.08 30.00
CA GLY A 67 19.37 4.36 31.28
C GLY A 67 18.91 5.15 32.51
N GLU A 68 19.74 5.19 33.57
CA GLU A 68 19.43 5.82 34.87
C GLU A 68 19.23 7.35 34.81
N ASP A 69 19.67 8.01 33.73
CA ASP A 69 19.56 9.45 33.49
C ASP A 69 18.14 9.88 33.03
N TYR A 70 17.29 8.91 32.66
CA TYR A 70 15.93 9.16 32.15
C TYR A 70 15.01 9.77 33.22
N ASN A 71 15.13 9.33 34.48
CA ASN A 71 14.26 9.80 35.56
C ASN A 71 14.44 11.30 35.88
N GLU A 72 15.58 11.91 35.52
CA GLU A 72 15.83 13.35 35.72
C GLU A 72 15.31 14.20 34.54
N LEU A 73 15.16 13.59 33.37
CA LEU A 73 14.66 14.20 32.11
C LEU A 73 13.15 13.98 31.89
N ALA A 74 12.59 12.92 32.47
CA ALA A 74 11.18 12.56 32.37
C ALA A 74 10.27 13.61 33.02
N ASP A 75 10.65 14.13 34.18
CA ASP A 75 9.90 15.17 34.90
C ASP A 75 9.81 16.50 34.12
N GLU A 76 10.78 16.81 33.23
CA GLU A 76 10.78 18.01 32.38
C GLU A 76 10.00 17.78 31.05
N PHE A 77 9.94 16.53 30.56
CA PHE A 77 9.18 16.16 29.36
C PHE A 77 7.68 16.00 29.60
N GLU A 78 7.28 15.50 30.78
CA GLU A 78 5.87 15.29 31.14
C GLU A 78 5.12 16.63 31.28
N GLU A 79 5.81 17.71 31.70
CA GLU A 79 5.23 19.06 31.82
C GLU A 79 4.99 19.72 30.45
N ASP A 80 5.85 19.46 29.44
CA ASP A 80 5.71 19.99 28.08
C ASP A 80 4.68 19.22 27.22
N ILE A 81 4.43 17.94 27.49
CA ILE A 81 3.43 17.13 26.76
C ILE A 81 2.00 17.46 27.25
N VAL A 82 1.82 17.64 28.56
CA VAL A 82 0.50 17.93 29.16
C VAL A 82 -0.08 19.28 28.68
N ASP A 83 0.75 20.23 28.28
CA ASP A 83 0.32 21.53 27.74
C ASP A 83 -0.08 21.47 26.24
N LEU A 84 0.12 20.34 25.54
CA LEU A 84 -0.18 20.17 24.11
C LEU A 84 -1.47 19.40 23.79
N ASP A 85 -2.07 18.72 24.78
CA ASP A 85 -3.17 17.75 24.56
C ASP A 85 -4.59 18.36 24.55
N ASP A 86 -4.76 19.66 24.81
CA ASP A 86 -6.10 20.24 25.08
C ASP A 86 -6.87 20.79 23.85
N ASP A 87 -6.38 20.61 22.61
CA ASP A 87 -7.05 21.12 21.39
C ASP A 87 -7.62 20.00 20.49
N ASP A 88 -8.77 19.43 20.89
CA ASP A 88 -9.59 18.51 20.08
C ASP A 88 -9.91 19.04 18.65
N ASP A 89 -9.93 20.36 18.46
CA ASP A 89 -10.16 21.01 17.16
C ASP A 89 -8.98 20.80 16.18
N TYR A 90 -7.78 20.51 16.69
CA TYR A 90 -6.57 20.30 15.88
C TYR A 90 -6.61 18.93 15.15
N TYR A 91 -7.06 17.89 15.85
CA TYR A 91 -7.08 16.51 15.36
C TYR A 91 -7.92 16.32 14.08
N TRP A 92 -9.13 16.87 14.06
CA TRP A 92 -10.01 16.77 12.88
C TRP A 92 -9.48 17.57 11.68
N SER A 93 -8.78 18.68 11.96
CA SER A 93 -8.17 19.49 10.92
C SER A 93 -7.01 18.75 10.24
N ASP A 94 -6.17 18.09 11.03
CA ASP A 94 -5.04 17.29 10.54
C ASP A 94 -5.48 16.08 9.73
N GLN A 95 -6.50 15.35 10.20
CA GLN A 95 -7.05 14.23 9.42
C GLN A 95 -7.62 14.67 8.06
N ALA A 96 -8.23 15.85 7.97
CA ALA A 96 -8.75 16.39 6.72
C ALA A 96 -7.61 16.84 5.78
N TRP A 97 -6.54 17.41 6.31
CA TRP A 97 -5.32 17.75 5.56
C TRP A 97 -4.65 16.50 4.99
N ASP A 98 -4.50 15.45 5.81
CA ASP A 98 -3.95 14.16 5.39
C ASP A 98 -4.76 13.53 4.27
N PHE A 99 -6.09 13.59 4.35
CA PHE A 99 -6.97 13.10 3.28
C PHE A 99 -6.67 13.78 1.95
N GLY A 100 -6.57 15.11 1.94
CA GLY A 100 -6.29 15.89 0.74
C GLY A 100 -4.91 15.59 0.14
N ILE A 101 -3.89 15.51 0.99
CA ILE A 101 -2.52 15.18 0.58
C ILE A 101 -2.44 13.77 0.00
N ILE A 102 -3.05 12.78 0.66
CA ILE A 102 -3.10 11.39 0.19
C ILE A 102 -3.77 11.29 -1.17
N LEU A 103 -4.91 11.96 -1.36
CA LEU A 103 -5.63 12.00 -2.64
C LEU A 103 -4.73 12.52 -3.77
N LEU A 104 -4.03 13.65 -3.53
CA LEU A 104 -3.13 14.24 -4.52
C LEU A 104 -1.95 13.32 -4.84
N LEU A 105 -1.29 12.77 -3.82
CA LEU A 105 -0.15 11.85 -4.01
C LEU A 105 -0.57 10.58 -4.75
N LYS A 106 -1.74 10.03 -4.45
CA LYS A 106 -2.29 8.85 -5.15
C LYS A 106 -2.66 9.16 -6.59
N ALA A 107 -3.28 10.30 -6.87
CA ALA A 107 -3.57 10.73 -8.23
C ALA A 107 -2.28 10.87 -9.06
N ILE A 108 -1.22 11.44 -8.48
CA ILE A 108 0.11 11.52 -9.12
C ILE A 108 0.68 10.12 -9.35
N GLN A 109 0.67 9.25 -8.32
CA GLN A 109 1.17 7.88 -8.41
C GLN A 109 0.49 7.09 -9.55
N PHE A 110 -0.84 7.14 -9.63
CA PHE A 110 -1.61 6.45 -10.68
C PHE A 110 -1.31 7.02 -12.06
N THR A 111 -1.17 8.33 -12.16
CA THR A 111 -0.85 8.99 -13.44
C THR A 111 0.54 8.58 -13.94
N LEU A 112 1.54 8.59 -13.06
CA LEU A 112 2.91 8.16 -13.39
C LEU A 112 2.94 6.69 -13.79
N THR A 113 2.33 5.82 -12.99
CA THR A 113 2.27 4.37 -13.28
C THR A 113 1.60 4.10 -14.62
N THR A 114 0.49 4.78 -14.88
CA THR A 114 -0.23 4.70 -16.16
C THR A 114 0.63 5.19 -17.32
N ALA A 115 1.36 6.31 -17.16
CA ALA A 115 2.23 6.83 -18.21
C ALA A 115 3.33 5.85 -18.58
N PHE A 116 3.96 5.19 -17.60
CA PHE A 116 4.95 4.15 -17.84
C PHE A 116 4.37 2.97 -18.62
N PHE A 117 3.18 2.49 -18.27
CA PHE A 117 2.51 1.41 -19.00
C PHE A 117 2.06 1.84 -20.39
N PHE A 118 1.55 3.05 -20.54
CA PHE A 118 1.12 3.59 -21.81
C PHE A 118 2.30 3.66 -22.79
N VAL A 119 3.44 4.21 -22.37
CA VAL A 119 4.68 4.22 -23.18
C VAL A 119 5.14 2.80 -23.52
N ALA A 120 5.11 1.88 -22.55
CA ALA A 120 5.53 0.50 -22.77
C ALA A 120 4.70 -0.22 -23.84
N LEU A 121 3.40 0.06 -23.87
CA LEU A 121 2.48 -0.54 -24.83
C LEU A 121 2.58 0.13 -26.19
N THR A 122 2.63 1.46 -26.28
CA THR A 122 2.68 2.17 -27.58
C THR A 122 3.93 1.88 -28.41
N LEU A 123 4.99 1.31 -27.81
CA LEU A 123 6.12 0.73 -28.56
C LEU A 123 5.72 -0.50 -29.41
N LYS A 124 4.50 -0.99 -29.29
CA LYS A 124 3.92 -2.10 -30.06
C LYS A 124 2.79 -1.57 -30.96
N PRO A 125 2.94 -1.62 -32.30
CA PRO A 125 1.94 -1.12 -33.24
C PRO A 125 0.56 -1.76 -33.07
N GLU A 126 0.51 -3.00 -32.57
CA GLU A 126 -0.75 -3.71 -32.34
C GLU A 126 -1.60 -3.10 -31.21
N THR A 127 -1.06 -2.15 -30.44
CA THR A 127 -1.71 -1.56 -29.26
C THR A 127 -2.26 -0.14 -29.48
N ASP A 128 -2.15 0.42 -30.69
CA ASP A 128 -2.48 1.82 -31.02
C ASP A 128 -3.92 2.26 -30.67
N LYS A 129 -4.84 1.30 -30.46
CA LYS A 129 -6.24 1.57 -30.09
C LYS A 129 -6.45 1.79 -28.60
N LEU A 130 -5.46 1.50 -27.76
CA LEU A 130 -5.58 1.58 -26.31
C LEU A 130 -5.41 3.04 -25.85
N SER A 131 -6.44 3.62 -25.25
CA SER A 131 -6.35 4.98 -24.73
C SER A 131 -5.70 5.03 -23.34
N PHE A 132 -5.02 6.14 -23.04
CA PHE A 132 -4.46 6.39 -21.69
C PHE A 132 -5.53 6.27 -20.60
N ALA A 133 -6.73 6.80 -20.84
CA ALA A 133 -7.83 6.78 -19.87
C ALA A 133 -8.29 5.35 -19.52
N GLN A 134 -8.27 4.43 -20.49
CA GLN A 134 -8.56 3.02 -20.23
C GLN A 134 -7.50 2.41 -19.32
N ILE A 135 -6.22 2.60 -19.62
CA ILE A 135 -5.13 2.10 -18.77
C ILE A 135 -5.21 2.70 -17.37
N PHE A 136 -5.45 4.01 -17.28
CA PHE A 136 -5.55 4.72 -16.01
C PHE A 136 -6.62 4.11 -15.10
N LYS A 137 -7.80 3.84 -15.66
CA LYS A 137 -8.88 3.21 -14.92
C LYS A 137 -8.52 1.80 -14.46
N ILE A 138 -7.87 1.01 -15.32
CA ILE A 138 -7.39 -0.33 -14.99
C ILE A 138 -6.38 -0.29 -13.84
N VAL A 139 -5.46 0.67 -13.86
CA VAL A 139 -4.49 0.91 -12.78
C VAL A 139 -5.20 1.22 -11.46
N VAL A 140 -6.13 2.18 -11.46
CA VAL A 140 -6.92 2.55 -10.27
C VAL A 140 -7.66 1.36 -9.69
N ILE A 141 -8.33 0.55 -10.53
CA ILE A 141 -9.07 -0.63 -10.08
C ILE A 141 -8.11 -1.68 -9.49
N SER A 142 -6.97 -1.90 -10.13
CA SER A 142 -6.00 -2.92 -9.71
C SER A 142 -5.39 -2.57 -8.35
N GLU A 143 -5.28 -1.28 -8.03
CA GLU A 143 -4.67 -0.79 -6.79
C GLU A 143 -5.43 -1.23 -5.52
N PHE A 144 -6.72 -1.55 -5.63
CA PHE A 144 -7.52 -2.03 -4.50
C PHE A 144 -6.96 -3.32 -3.87
N VAL A 145 -6.13 -4.09 -4.61
CA VAL A 145 -5.44 -5.26 -4.08
C VAL A 145 -4.56 -4.92 -2.87
N PHE A 146 -4.01 -3.72 -2.82
CA PHE A 146 -3.13 -3.29 -1.73
C PHE A 146 -3.86 -2.97 -0.43
N PHE A 147 -5.20 -2.94 -0.42
CA PHE A 147 -5.97 -2.89 0.82
C PHE A 147 -6.02 -4.22 1.57
N ILE A 148 -5.81 -5.34 0.87
CA ILE A 148 -5.85 -6.68 1.47
C ILE A 148 -4.80 -6.86 2.59
N PRO A 149 -3.50 -6.56 2.40
CA PRO A 149 -2.52 -6.67 3.49
C PRO A 149 -2.86 -5.78 4.69
N THR A 150 -3.37 -4.56 4.45
CA THR A 150 -3.84 -3.67 5.52
C THR A 150 -4.99 -4.28 6.30
N LEU A 151 -5.98 -4.84 5.60
CA LEU A 151 -7.10 -5.54 6.25
C LEU A 151 -6.63 -6.76 7.06
N ILE A 152 -5.67 -7.53 6.55
CA ILE A 152 -5.09 -8.65 7.30
C ILE A 152 -4.42 -8.16 8.58
N LYS A 153 -3.65 -7.06 8.50
CA LYS A 153 -3.03 -6.43 9.67
C LYS A 153 -4.09 -6.00 10.70
N LEU A 154 -5.16 -5.35 10.24
CA LEU A 154 -6.25 -4.94 11.14
C LEU A 154 -6.90 -6.13 11.84
N ILE A 155 -7.17 -7.21 11.09
CA ILE A 155 -7.79 -8.41 11.65
C ILE A 155 -6.85 -9.09 12.66
N TRP A 156 -5.54 -9.13 12.36
CA TRP A 156 -4.55 -9.76 13.22
C TRP A 156 -4.46 -9.06 14.57
N PHE A 157 -4.13 -7.77 14.58
CA PHE A 157 -3.94 -7.03 15.83
C PHE A 157 -5.26 -6.64 16.51
N GLY A 158 -6.35 -6.54 15.75
CA GLY A 158 -7.67 -6.26 16.35
C GLY A 158 -8.28 -7.46 17.08
N PHE A 159 -7.99 -8.69 16.66
CA PHE A 159 -8.72 -9.88 17.14
C PHE A 159 -7.87 -11.09 17.53
N MET A 160 -6.68 -11.26 16.97
CA MET A 160 -5.87 -12.47 17.17
C MET A 160 -4.76 -12.25 18.19
N ASP A 161 -4.14 -11.09 18.13
CA ASP A 161 -2.98 -10.73 18.94
C ASP A 161 -3.24 -9.33 19.50
N GLN A 162 -3.64 -9.26 20.78
CA GLN A 162 -4.01 -8.00 21.46
C GLN A 162 -2.94 -7.52 22.44
N GLU A 163 -1.88 -8.33 22.64
CA GLU A 163 -0.72 -8.00 23.47
C GLU A 163 0.48 -7.81 22.54
N TYR A 164 0.48 -6.70 21.81
CA TYR A 164 1.52 -6.36 20.84
C TYR A 164 2.20 -5.05 21.19
N ASP A 165 3.45 -4.91 20.75
CA ASP A 165 4.17 -3.64 20.82
C ASP A 165 4.20 -2.90 19.47
N TYR A 166 4.64 -1.65 19.50
CA TYR A 166 4.74 -0.83 18.29
C TYR A 166 5.75 -1.35 17.25
N SER A 167 6.77 -2.10 17.70
CA SER A 167 7.77 -2.73 16.82
C SER A 167 7.16 -3.88 16.01
N GLU A 168 6.31 -4.68 16.64
CA GLU A 168 5.56 -5.78 16.01
C GLU A 168 4.57 -5.24 14.97
N ILE A 169 3.81 -4.20 15.32
CA ILE A 169 2.92 -3.50 14.37
C ILE A 169 3.68 -3.03 13.13
N ARG A 170 4.89 -2.48 13.30
CA ARG A 170 5.70 -1.93 12.22
C ARG A 170 6.47 -2.97 11.43
N SER A 171 6.72 -4.14 11.99
CA SER A 171 7.40 -5.26 11.31
C SER A 171 6.42 -6.24 10.66
N PHE A 172 5.12 -6.10 10.92
CA PHE A 172 4.07 -6.94 10.34
C PHE A 172 3.79 -6.63 8.86
N TYR A 173 4.39 -7.44 7.97
CA TYR A 173 4.18 -7.38 6.53
C TYR A 173 3.75 -8.74 5.97
N PRO A 174 2.46 -9.07 6.04
CA PRO A 174 1.96 -10.38 5.66
C PRO A 174 2.20 -10.62 4.17
N PHE A 175 2.66 -11.82 3.82
CA PHE A 175 2.97 -12.23 2.44
C PHE A 175 4.05 -11.40 1.72
N SER A 176 4.85 -10.64 2.47
CA SER A 176 6.10 -10.07 1.98
C SER A 176 7.26 -11.05 2.13
N LEU A 177 8.34 -10.84 1.37
CA LEU A 177 9.55 -11.62 1.51
C LEU A 177 10.20 -11.40 2.90
N LEU A 178 10.11 -10.18 3.44
CA LEU A 178 10.54 -9.87 4.81
C LEU A 178 9.77 -10.69 5.84
N GLY A 179 8.44 -10.79 5.71
CA GLY A 179 7.60 -11.57 6.62
C GLY A 179 7.90 -13.08 6.57
N ALA A 180 8.42 -13.59 5.45
CA ALA A 180 8.81 -15.00 5.33
C ALA A 180 10.21 -15.31 5.93
N ILE A 181 11.13 -14.34 5.88
CA ILE A 181 12.52 -14.51 6.33
C ILE A 181 12.71 -14.07 7.80
N GLY A 182 11.88 -13.13 8.27
CA GLY A 182 12.04 -12.46 9.57
C GLY A 182 13.06 -11.32 9.53
N VAL A 183 13.01 -10.44 10.53
CA VAL A 183 13.84 -9.21 10.59
C VAL A 183 15.23 -9.45 11.19
N ILE A 184 15.36 -10.47 12.06
CA ILE A 184 16.50 -10.66 12.98
C ILE A 184 17.87 -10.78 12.28
N ASN A 185 17.92 -11.20 11.01
CA ASN A 185 19.17 -11.40 10.28
C ASN A 185 19.24 -10.62 8.95
N VAL A 186 18.44 -9.56 8.81
CA VAL A 186 18.36 -8.75 7.59
C VAL A 186 19.07 -7.42 7.84
N ASN A 187 20.04 -7.07 6.98
CA ASN A 187 20.66 -5.75 7.01
C ASN A 187 19.60 -4.66 6.86
N GLU A 188 19.71 -3.56 7.59
CA GLU A 188 18.70 -2.49 7.63
C GLU A 188 18.32 -1.98 6.22
N TRP A 189 19.29 -1.79 5.33
CA TRP A 189 19.06 -1.35 3.96
C TRP A 189 18.23 -2.35 3.11
N MET A 190 18.21 -3.63 3.49
CA MET A 190 17.42 -4.68 2.82
C MET A 190 16.00 -4.80 3.36
N ILE A 191 15.69 -4.23 4.53
CA ILE A 191 14.35 -4.33 5.14
C ILE A 191 13.30 -3.77 4.19
N TYR A 192 13.52 -2.56 3.64
CA TYR A 192 12.57 -1.94 2.72
C TYR A 192 12.38 -2.73 1.41
N PRO A 193 13.44 -3.11 0.67
CA PRO A 193 13.31 -3.97 -0.50
C PRO A 193 12.53 -5.26 -0.24
N LEU A 194 12.82 -5.97 0.85
CA LEU A 194 12.18 -7.25 1.17
C LEU A 194 10.72 -7.07 1.61
N LYS A 195 10.38 -5.94 2.22
CA LYS A 195 8.99 -5.56 2.53
C LYS A 195 8.19 -5.32 1.26
N VAL A 196 8.76 -4.56 0.31
CA VAL A 196 8.07 -4.18 -0.93
C VAL A 196 7.82 -5.40 -1.82
N VAL A 197 8.76 -6.34 -1.90
CA VAL A 197 8.55 -7.58 -2.66
C VAL A 197 7.55 -8.48 -1.92
N ASN A 198 6.29 -8.47 -2.38
CA ASN A 198 5.20 -9.21 -1.76
C ASN A 198 4.27 -9.86 -2.79
N LEU A 199 3.38 -10.74 -2.33
CA LEU A 199 2.41 -11.44 -3.18
C LEU A 199 1.45 -10.49 -3.90
N PHE A 200 1.07 -9.38 -3.27
CA PHE A 200 0.13 -8.40 -3.83
C PHE A 200 0.71 -7.63 -5.01
N GLU A 201 2.02 -7.43 -5.07
CA GLU A 201 2.72 -6.91 -6.26
C GLU A 201 2.47 -7.79 -7.50
N ILE A 202 2.55 -9.10 -7.30
CA ILE A 202 2.35 -10.08 -8.40
C ILE A 202 0.89 -10.07 -8.83
N ILE A 203 -0.04 -10.04 -7.87
CA ILE A 203 -1.47 -9.96 -8.15
C ILE A 203 -1.82 -8.65 -8.85
N TYR A 204 -1.21 -7.54 -8.44
CA TYR A 204 -1.39 -6.22 -9.05
C TYR A 204 -1.01 -6.23 -10.54
N VAL A 205 0.20 -6.70 -10.87
CA VAL A 205 0.65 -6.82 -12.26
C VAL A 205 -0.28 -7.73 -13.06
N TYR A 206 -0.70 -8.85 -12.47
CA TYR A 206 -1.64 -9.76 -13.11
C TYR A 206 -3.01 -9.10 -13.39
N LEU A 207 -3.56 -8.35 -12.44
CA LEU A 207 -4.80 -7.59 -12.58
C LEU A 207 -4.73 -6.60 -13.75
N ILE A 208 -3.62 -5.87 -13.86
CA ILE A 208 -3.41 -4.93 -14.97
C ILE A 208 -3.41 -5.64 -16.31
N ILE A 209 -2.65 -6.73 -16.44
CA ILE A 209 -2.54 -7.47 -17.71
C ILE A 209 -3.91 -8.02 -18.12
N VAL A 210 -4.65 -8.63 -17.19
CA VAL A 210 -5.99 -9.14 -17.46
C VAL A 210 -6.96 -8.02 -17.81
N GLY A 211 -6.90 -6.89 -17.10
CA GLY A 211 -7.75 -5.74 -17.37
C GLY A 211 -7.55 -5.16 -18.76
N ILE A 212 -6.29 -5.00 -19.17
CA ILE A 212 -5.97 -4.52 -20.53
C ILE A 212 -6.38 -5.56 -21.56
N HIS A 213 -6.18 -6.85 -21.30
CA HIS A 213 -6.61 -7.94 -22.18
C HIS A 213 -8.12 -7.89 -22.45
N GLN A 214 -8.93 -7.69 -21.41
CA GLN A 214 -10.39 -7.63 -21.53
C GLN A 214 -10.87 -6.38 -22.29
N VAL A 215 -10.29 -5.21 -22.03
CA VAL A 215 -10.72 -3.95 -22.67
C VAL A 215 -10.28 -3.87 -24.12
N SER A 216 -9.10 -4.42 -24.46
CA SER A 216 -8.51 -4.28 -25.79
C SER A 216 -8.70 -5.49 -26.70
N ASN A 217 -9.07 -6.66 -26.15
CA ASN A 217 -9.07 -7.96 -26.83
C ASN A 217 -7.71 -8.35 -27.46
N LEU A 218 -6.62 -7.70 -27.06
CA LEU A 218 -5.27 -8.04 -27.52
C LEU A 218 -4.80 -9.35 -26.91
N LYS A 219 -3.90 -10.08 -27.57
CA LYS A 219 -3.37 -11.33 -27.02
C LYS A 219 -2.66 -11.07 -25.68
N PHE A 220 -2.94 -11.91 -24.67
CA PHE A 220 -2.31 -11.81 -23.35
C PHE A 220 -0.78 -11.73 -23.42
N SER A 221 -0.15 -12.51 -24.31
CA SER A 221 1.32 -12.50 -24.49
C SER A 221 1.88 -11.18 -25.03
N LEU A 222 1.09 -10.41 -25.77
CA LEU A 222 1.49 -9.08 -26.26
C LEU A 222 1.46 -8.04 -25.15
N ILE A 223 0.59 -8.19 -24.16
CA ILE A 223 0.42 -7.26 -23.02
C ILE A 223 1.35 -7.63 -21.87
N ALA A 224 1.45 -8.92 -21.54
CA ALA A 224 2.10 -9.39 -20.32
C ALA A 224 3.57 -8.94 -20.24
N LYS A 225 4.34 -9.17 -21.31
CA LYS A 225 5.77 -8.83 -21.33
C LYS A 225 6.04 -7.33 -21.12
N PRO A 226 5.47 -6.40 -21.90
CA PRO A 226 5.73 -4.97 -21.70
C PRO A 226 5.26 -4.48 -20.33
N ILE A 227 4.10 -4.92 -19.84
CA ILE A 227 3.59 -4.51 -18.52
C ILE A 227 4.50 -5.01 -17.40
N THR A 228 4.84 -6.30 -17.37
CA THR A 228 5.71 -6.86 -16.33
C THR A 228 7.09 -6.19 -16.33
N VAL A 229 7.71 -6.01 -17.49
CA VAL A 229 9.04 -5.37 -17.58
C VAL A 229 8.99 -3.94 -17.09
N SER A 230 8.03 -3.14 -17.55
CA SER A 230 7.90 -1.75 -17.12
C SER A 230 7.59 -1.62 -15.64
N TYR A 231 6.78 -2.53 -15.09
CA TYR A 231 6.50 -2.55 -13.67
C TYR A 231 7.75 -2.85 -12.85
N LEU A 232 8.52 -3.88 -13.23
CA LEU A 232 9.75 -4.24 -12.52
C LEU A 232 10.78 -3.11 -12.57
N LEU A 233 10.88 -2.39 -13.70
CA LEU A 233 11.74 -1.21 -13.81
C LEU A 233 11.28 -0.07 -12.89
N LEU A 234 9.97 0.22 -12.86
CA LEU A 234 9.40 1.24 -11.99
C LEU A 234 9.61 0.90 -10.50
N LEU A 235 9.35 -0.36 -10.14
CA LEU A 235 9.53 -0.87 -8.78
C LEU A 235 11.00 -0.81 -8.35
N PHE A 236 11.92 -1.22 -9.23
CA PHE A 236 13.35 -1.16 -8.96
C PHE A 236 13.84 0.29 -8.78
N MET A 237 13.39 1.21 -9.64
CA MET A 237 13.70 2.63 -9.52
C MET A 237 13.19 3.19 -8.18
N TRP A 238 11.94 2.89 -7.83
CA TRP A 238 11.33 3.32 -6.59
C TRP A 238 12.06 2.79 -5.35
N ILE A 239 12.37 1.50 -5.32
CA ILE A 239 13.16 0.87 -4.23
C ILE A 239 14.53 1.55 -4.11
N SER A 240 15.22 1.78 -5.23
CA SER A 240 16.55 2.39 -5.24
C SER A 240 16.52 3.80 -4.64
N ILE A 241 15.53 4.61 -5.03
CA ILE A 241 15.34 5.96 -4.48
C ILE A 241 15.06 5.89 -2.98
N ARG A 242 14.17 5.00 -2.54
CA ARG A 242 13.79 4.87 -1.12
C ARG A 242 14.97 4.40 -0.25
N VAL A 243 15.74 3.41 -0.71
CA VAL A 243 16.93 2.94 -0.01
C VAL A 243 17.97 4.06 0.10
N TYR A 244 18.24 4.77 -1.01
CA TYR A 244 19.16 5.89 -1.00
C TYR A 244 18.73 6.95 0.03
N LEU A 245 17.46 7.37 0.01
CA LEU A 245 16.94 8.35 0.95
C LEU A 245 17.08 7.89 2.41
N SER A 246 16.78 6.62 2.71
CA SER A 246 16.93 6.08 4.08
C SER A 246 18.37 5.93 4.57
N THR A 247 19.35 5.89 3.66
CA THR A 247 20.77 5.78 4.02
C THR A 247 21.46 7.13 4.15
N VAL A 248 20.89 8.18 3.55
CA VAL A 248 21.49 9.52 3.49
C VAL A 248 20.86 10.48 4.50
N PHE A 249 19.56 10.31 4.77
CA PHE A 249 18.79 11.08 5.74
C PHE A 249 18.34 10.14 6.87
#